data_AF-K2RSX5-F1
#
_entry.id   AF-K2RSX5-F1
#
_cell.length_a   1.000
_cell.length_b   1.000
_cell.length_c   1.000
_cell.angle_alpha   90.00
_cell.angle_beta   90.00
_cell.angle_gamma   90.00
#
_symmetry.space_group_name_H-M   'P 1'
#
loop_
_entity.id
_entity.type
_entity.pdbx_description
1 polymer ?
#
loop_
_entity_poly.entity_id
_entity_poly.type
_entity_poly.pdbx_seq_one_letter_code
_entity_poly.pdbx_strand_id
1 'polypeptide(L)' 'MKIKWRNENLRIELKMNILDYVNSNENISITNLADYTNQEYLLVAAVVDELIDEGLIPSKSFVNNLPW' A
#
# COMPACT_ATOMS: atom_id res chain seq x y z
N MET A 1 -10.72 -6.68 4.30
CA MET A 1 -11.97 -6.42 3.53
C MET A 1 -11.64 -6.66 2.06
N LYS A 2 -12.28 -7.58 1.33
CA LYS A 2 -11.91 -7.82 -0.08
C LYS A 2 -12.49 -6.72 -0.97
N ILE A 3 -11.65 -5.76 -1.35
CA ILE A 3 -12.05 -4.72 -2.31
C ILE A 3 -12.21 -5.38 -3.69
N LYS A 4 -13.40 -5.19 -4.29
CA LYS A 4 -13.62 -5.59 -5.68
C LYS A 4 -13.15 -4.44 -6.57
N TRP A 5 -11.97 -4.59 -7.14
CA TRP A 5 -11.38 -3.59 -8.05
C TRP A 5 -12.20 -3.50 -9.33
N ARG A 6 -12.72 -2.29 -9.61
CA ARG A 6 -13.39 -2.00 -10.88
C ARG A 6 -12.39 -1.78 -12.02
N ASN A 7 -11.20 -1.30 -11.68
CA ASN A 7 -10.09 -1.06 -12.61
C ASN A 7 -8.88 -1.88 -12.18
N GLU A 8 -8.65 -3.01 -12.85
CA GLU A 8 -7.52 -3.90 -12.55
C GLU A 8 -6.17 -3.28 -12.92
N ASN A 9 -6.13 -2.43 -13.96
CA ASN A 9 -4.90 -1.74 -14.34
C ASN A 9 -4.44 -0.80 -13.25
N LEU A 10 -5.36 -0.02 -12.67
CA LEU A 10 -5.07 0.86 -11.54
C LEU A 10 -4.55 0.07 -10.33
N ARG A 11 -5.17 -1.09 -10.04
CA ARG A 11 -4.72 -1.98 -8.95
C ARG A 11 -3.28 -2.45 -9.17
N ILE A 12 -2.97 -2.93 -10.37
CA ILE A 12 -1.64 -3.45 -10.71
C ILE A 12 -0.60 -2.32 -10.64
N GLU A 13 -0.92 -1.15 -11.18
CA GLU A 13 -0.07 0.03 -11.12
C GLU A 13 0.22 0.45 -9.67
N LEU A 14 -0.81 0.50 -8.82
CA LEU A 14 -0.63 0.82 -7.39
C LEU A 14 0.26 -0.18 -6.69
N LYS A 15 0.06 -1.48 -6.97
CA LYS A 15 0.89 -2.54 -6.40
C LYS A 15 2.36 -2.37 -6.78
N MET A 16 2.65 -2.10 -8.05
CA MET A 16 4.01 -1.89 -8.51
C MET A 16 4.65 -0.66 -7.87
N ASN A 17 3.92 0.46 -7.81
CA ASN A 17 4.42 1.69 -7.18
C ASN A 17 4.69 1.51 -5.68
N ILE A 18 3.82 0.79 -4.97
CA ILE A 18 4.01 0.50 -3.55
C ILE A 18 5.21 -0.44 -3.35
N LEU A 19 5.38 -1.47 -4.18
CA LEU A 19 6.53 -2.38 -4.09
C LEU A 19 7.86 -1.65 -4.34
N ASP A 20 7.90 -0.77 -5.35
CA ASP A 20 9.08 0.04 -5.65
C ASP A 20 9.45 0.98 -4.49
N TYR A 21 8.45 1.65 -3.93
CA TYR A 21 8.62 2.50 -2.76
C TYR A 21 9.10 1.72 -1.54
N VAL A 22 8.51 0.55 -1.26
CA VAL A 22 8.86 -0.30 -0.13
C VAL A 22 10.29 -0.83 -0.24
N ASN A 23 10.72 -1.14 -1.45
CA ASN A 23 12.08 -1.65 -1.70
C ASN A 23 13.16 -0.56 -1.52
N SER A 24 12.78 0.71 -1.63
CA SER A 24 13.71 1.85 -1.60
C SER A 24 13.72 2.64 -0.29
N ASN A 25 12.79 2.37 0.63
CA ASN A 25 12.61 3.15 1.85
C ASN A 25 12.52 2.27 3.10
N GLU A 26 13.22 2.65 4.16
CA GLU A 26 13.04 2.10 5.50
C GLU A 26 12.02 2.96 6.29
N ASN A 27 11.20 2.34 7.14
CA ASN A 27 10.12 2.99 7.93
C ASN A 27 9.00 3.62 7.09
N ILE A 28 8.16 2.76 6.50
CA ILE A 28 7.11 3.18 5.58
C ILE A 28 5.84 3.49 6.36
N SER A 29 5.15 4.57 6.01
CA SER A 29 3.80 4.85 6.49
C SER A 29 2.82 4.79 5.31
N ILE A 30 1.58 4.37 5.57
CA ILE A 30 0.54 4.35 4.53
C ILE A 30 0.24 5.77 4.04
N THR A 31 0.37 6.78 4.90
CA THR A 31 0.23 8.19 4.54
C THR A 31 1.27 8.61 3.49
N ASN A 32 2.54 8.25 3.69
CA ASN A 32 3.59 8.59 2.73
C ASN A 32 3.37 7.89 1.37
N LEU A 33 2.84 6.66 1.39
CA LEU A 33 2.47 5.96 0.16
C LEU A 33 1.27 6.60 -0.55
N ALA A 34 0.28 7.08 0.21
CA ALA A 34 -0.85 7.83 -0.33
C ALA A 34 -0.38 9.12 -1.02
N ASP A 35 0.53 9.86 -0.38
CA ASP A 35 1.14 11.06 -0.96
C ASP A 35 1.99 10.73 -2.19
N TYR A 36 2.81 9.67 -2.14
CA TYR A 36 3.66 9.24 -3.25
C TYR A 36 2.87 8.77 -4.48
N THR A 37 1.80 8.00 -4.26
CA THR A 37 0.95 7.48 -5.34
C THR A 37 -0.14 8.46 -5.79
N ASN A 38 -0.26 9.60 -5.11
CA ASN A 38 -1.34 10.57 -5.27
C ASN A 38 -2.73 9.89 -5.22
N GLN A 39 -2.93 9.03 -4.23
CA GLN A 39 -4.16 8.27 -4.01
C GLN A 39 -4.73 8.48 -2.61
N GLU A 40 -5.98 8.10 -2.43
CA GLU A 40 -6.60 8.09 -1.11
C GLU A 40 -5.97 7.05 -0.18
N TYR A 41 -5.80 7.44 1.08
CA TYR A 41 -5.26 6.57 2.13
C TYR A 41 -5.94 5.20 2.19
N LEU A 42 -7.27 5.17 2.13
CA LEU A 42 -8.04 3.92 2.22
C LEU A 42 -7.77 2.98 1.03
N LEU A 43 -7.54 3.55 -0.15
CA LEU A 43 -7.21 2.77 -1.35
C LEU A 43 -5.83 2.14 -1.20
N VAL A 44 -4.85 2.92 -0.76
CA VAL A 44 -3.48 2.46 -0.54
C VAL A 44 -3.43 1.42 0.58
N ALA A 45 -4.11 1.67 1.70
CA ALA A 45 -4.21 0.72 2.81
C ALA A 45 -4.71 -0.66 2.35
N ALA A 46 -5.74 -0.68 1.49
CA ALA A 46 -6.27 -1.92 0.98
C ALA A 46 -5.30 -2.65 0.03
N VAL A 47 -4.54 -1.93 -0.78
CA VAL A 47 -3.50 -2.55 -1.62
C VAL A 47 -2.35 -3.07 -0.78
N VAL A 48 -1.95 -2.34 0.26
CA VAL A 48 -0.94 -2.78 1.22
C VAL A 48 -1.38 -4.07 1.91
N ASP A 49 -2.63 -4.14 2.39
CA ASP A 49 -3.20 -5.36 2.99
C ASP A 49 -3.14 -6.54 1.99
N GLU A 50 -3.50 -6.31 0.72
CA GLU A 50 -3.41 -7.35 -0.32
C GLU A 50 -1.97 -7.83 -0.55
N LEU A 51 -1.00 -6.91 -0.59
CA LEU A 51 0.42 -7.26 -0.78
C LEU A 51 0.99 -8.02 0.42
N ILE A 52 0.52 -7.71 1.64
CA ILE A 52 0.88 -8.45 2.86
C ILE A 52 0.25 -9.85 2.83
N ASP A 53 -1.03 -9.96 2.49
CA ASP A 53 -1.74 -11.24 2.36
C ASP A 53 -1.12 -12.14 1.27
N GLU A 54 -0.61 -11.53 0.19
CA GLU A 54 0.14 -12.21 -0.88
C GLU A 54 1.59 -12.55 -0.49
N GLY A 55 2.07 -12.08 0.67
CA GLY A 55 3.44 -12.31 1.15
C GLY A 55 4.51 -11.55 0.39
N LEU A 56 4.14 -10.52 -0.38
CA LEU A 56 5.05 -9.72 -1.19
C LEU A 56 5.77 -8.64 -0.37
N ILE A 57 5.16 -8.18 0.72
CA ILE A 57 5.78 -7.23 1.65
C ILE A 57 5.59 -7.68 3.10
N PRO A 58 6.55 -7.43 4.00
CA PRO A 58 6.41 -7.76 5.41
C PRO A 58 5.45 -6.79 6.11
N SER A 59 4.55 -7.30 6.94
CA SER A 59 3.67 -6.47 7.78
C SER A 59 4.43 -5.54 8.74
N LYS A 60 5.66 -5.92 9.12
CA LYS A 60 6.55 -5.14 10.00
C LYS A 60 7.18 -3.92 9.32
N SER A 61 7.10 -3.80 8.00
CA SER A 61 7.67 -2.66 7.27
C SER A 61 6.89 -1.37 7.47
N PHE A 62 5.66 -1.46 8.02
CA PHE A 62 4.76 -0.34 8.18
C PHE A 62 4.74 0.18 9.62
N VAL A 63 5.09 1.46 9.77
CA VAL A 63 4.94 2.19 11.03
C VAL A 63 3.49 2.67 11.10
N ASN A 64 2.67 1.96 11.86
CA ASN A 64 1.26 2.31 12.07
C ASN A 64 1.16 3.65 12.83
N ASN A 65 1.09 4.76 12.10
CA ASN A 65 0.57 6.02 12.63
C ASN A 65 -0.96 5.97 12.55
N LEU A 66 -1.59 5.13 13.37
CA LEU A 66 -3.02 5.25 13.65
C LEU A 66 -3.19 6.37 14.68
N PRO A 67 -3.82 7.50 14.36
CA PRO A 67 -4.31 8.41 15.39
C PRO A 67 -5.51 7.73 16.04
N TRP A 68 -5.43 7.49 17.34
CA TRP A 68 -6.54 6.99 18.14
C TRP A 68 -7.47 8.14 18.48
#